data_AF-A0A6C0LQL2-F1
#
_entry.id   AF-A0A6C0LQL2-F1
#
_cell.length_a   1.000
_cell.length_b   1.000
_cell.length_c   1.000
_cell.angle_alpha   90.00
_cell.angle_beta   90.00
_cell.angle_gamma   90.00
#
_symmetry.space_group_name_H-M   'P 1'
#
loop_
_entity.id
_entity.type
_entity.pdbx_description
1 polymer ?
#
loop_
_entity_poly.entity_id
_entity_poly.type
_entity_poly.pdbx_seq_one_letter_code
_entity_poly.pdbx_strand_id
1 'polypeptide(L)'
;MDGKNEGLLAFANRLKEINIRYKKIKELITKEEYDGLYGDFSTLIEKQRSVILDEENETLLKKIEDKLSDIEKSNGISGGGRYHNNTTMTMKDIRELCKDNQIKLSRVVKDIRVVYKKKELLTKLKRKKVI
;
A
#
# COMPACT_ATOMS: atom_id res chain seq x y z
N MET A 1 -19.11 -23.49 4.29
CA MET A 1 -18.03 -23.10 3.36
C MET A 1 -16.88 -22.62 4.22
N ASP A 2 -15.75 -23.34 4.14
CA ASP A 2 -14.66 -23.36 5.12
C ASP A 2 -13.90 -22.03 5.26
N GLY A 3 -13.76 -21.55 6.51
CA GLY A 3 -12.93 -20.38 6.87
C GLY A 3 -11.44 -20.53 6.52
N LYS A 4 -10.97 -21.75 6.17
CA LYS A 4 -9.63 -21.98 5.61
C LYS A 4 -9.42 -21.32 4.24
N ASN A 5 -10.47 -21.21 3.43
CA ASN A 5 -10.37 -20.60 2.10
C ASN A 5 -10.29 -19.06 2.15
N GLU A 6 -10.89 -18.43 3.16
CA GLU A 6 -10.82 -16.97 3.33
C GLU A 6 -9.43 -16.49 3.76
N GLY A 7 -8.76 -17.23 4.66
CA GLY A 7 -7.39 -16.92 5.07
C GLY A 7 -6.39 -17.04 3.93
N LEU A 8 -6.47 -18.13 3.14
CA LEU A 8 -5.61 -18.34 1.96
C LEU A 8 -5.82 -17.25 0.90
N LEU A 9 -7.06 -16.84 0.68
CA LEU A 9 -7.39 -15.77 -0.24
C LEU A 9 -6.86 -14.40 0.23
N ALA A 10 -6.99 -14.09 1.53
CA ALA A 10 -6.45 -12.87 2.12
C ALA A 10 -4.92 -12.80 2.01
N PHE A 11 -4.24 -13.90 2.32
CA PHE A 11 -2.79 -14.04 2.18
C PHE A 11 -2.34 -13.89 0.73
N ALA A 12 -3.02 -14.55 -0.20
CA ALA A 12 -2.71 -14.43 -1.62
C ALA A 12 -2.90 -13.00 -2.16
N ASN A 13 -3.91 -12.27 -1.69
CA ASN A 13 -4.14 -10.88 -2.07
C ASN A 13 -3.04 -9.96 -1.51
N ARG A 14 -2.65 -10.14 -0.25
CA ARG A 14 -1.51 -9.41 0.35
C ARG A 14 -0.20 -9.65 -0.41
N LEU A 15 0.08 -10.91 -0.75
CA LEU A 15 1.27 -11.26 -1.54
C LEU A 15 1.28 -10.61 -2.92
N LYS A 16 0.12 -10.53 -3.59
CA LYS A 16 -0.01 -9.78 -4.85
C LYS A 16 0.30 -8.29 -4.66
N GLU A 17 -0.19 -7.68 -3.58
CA GLU A 17 0.05 -6.27 -3.28
C GLU A 17 1.53 -5.99 -3.00
N ILE A 18 2.17 -6.85 -2.19
CA ILE A 18 3.62 -6.81 -1.93
C ILE A 18 4.40 -6.93 -3.24
N ASN A 19 4.04 -7.85 -4.13
CA ASN A 19 4.70 -8.01 -5.44
C ASN A 19 4.57 -6.76 -6.33
N ILE A 20 3.40 -6.11 -6.31
CA ILE A 20 3.18 -4.87 -7.07
C ILE A 20 4.07 -3.74 -6.53
N ARG A 21 4.13 -3.57 -5.20
CA ARG A 21 5.00 -2.58 -4.55
C ARG A 21 6.47 -2.87 -4.85
N TYR A 22 6.87 -4.13 -4.73
CA TYR A 22 8.21 -4.60 -5.04
C TYR A 22 8.63 -4.24 -6.47
N LYS A 23 7.79 -4.50 -7.48
CA LYS A 23 8.07 -4.15 -8.87
C LYS A 23 8.22 -2.64 -9.09
N LYS A 24 7.45 -1.81 -8.36
CA LYS A 24 7.56 -0.35 -8.45
C LYS A 24 8.88 0.17 -7.88
N ILE A 25 9.32 -0.39 -6.76
CA ILE A 25 10.55 0.07 -6.10
C ILE A 25 11.82 -0.55 -6.68
N LYS A 26 11.74 -1.73 -7.32
CA LYS A 26 12.90 -2.45 -7.88
C LYS A 26 13.81 -1.58 -8.75
N GLU A 27 13.25 -0.66 -9.53
CA GLU A 27 14.00 0.23 -10.42
C GLU A 27 14.47 1.52 -9.75
N LEU A 28 14.07 1.75 -8.49
CA LEU A 28 14.26 2.99 -7.75
C LEU A 28 15.15 2.83 -6.50
N ILE A 29 15.48 1.60 -6.11
CA ILE A 29 16.23 1.28 -4.88
C ILE A 29 17.62 0.74 -5.22
N THR A 30 18.53 0.80 -4.25
CA THR A 30 19.88 0.26 -4.39
C THR A 30 19.87 -1.27 -4.42
N LYS A 31 20.94 -1.87 -4.96
CA LYS A 31 21.10 -3.33 -5.01
C LYS A 31 21.10 -3.96 -3.60
N GLU A 32 21.67 -3.28 -2.61
CA GLU A 32 21.73 -3.74 -1.22
C GLU A 32 20.32 -3.77 -0.58
N GLU A 33 19.52 -2.74 -0.80
CA GLU A 33 18.10 -2.71 -0.37
C GLU A 33 17.27 -3.78 -1.08
N TYR A 34 17.54 -4.02 -2.37
CA TYR A 34 16.88 -5.04 -3.16
C TYR A 34 17.19 -6.46 -2.66
N ASP A 35 18.46 -6.79 -2.45
CA ASP A 35 18.90 -8.12 -2.03
C ASP A 35 18.37 -8.47 -0.63
N GLY A 36 18.34 -7.51 0.29
CA GLY A 36 17.78 -7.67 1.64
C GLY A 36 16.26 -7.86 1.70
N LEU A 37 15.55 -7.53 0.61
CA LEU A 37 14.09 -7.65 0.50
C LEU A 37 13.68 -8.84 -0.37
N TYR A 38 14.47 -9.16 -1.40
CA TYR A 38 14.27 -10.30 -2.28
C TYR A 38 14.40 -11.62 -1.54
N GLY A 39 15.35 -11.76 -0.62
CA GLY A 39 15.54 -12.97 0.17
C GLY A 39 14.29 -13.36 0.97
N ASP A 40 13.78 -12.42 1.79
CA ASP A 40 12.58 -12.63 2.60
C ASP A 40 11.33 -12.89 1.72
N PHE A 41 11.20 -12.17 0.61
CA PHE A 41 10.06 -12.32 -0.31
C PHE A 41 10.08 -13.65 -1.09
N SER A 42 11.26 -14.10 -1.53
CA SER A 42 11.43 -15.39 -2.21
C SER A 42 11.01 -16.56 -1.31
N THR A 43 11.44 -16.54 -0.05
CA THR A 43 11.01 -17.54 0.94
C THR A 43 9.48 -17.56 1.12
N LEU A 44 8.83 -16.39 1.13
CA LEU A 44 7.37 -16.32 1.28
C LEU A 44 6.63 -16.91 0.07
N ILE A 45 7.13 -16.69 -1.15
CA ILE A 45 6.55 -17.26 -2.38
C ILE A 45 6.70 -18.79 -2.40
N GLU A 46 7.85 -19.31 -1.98
CA GLU A 46 8.08 -20.75 -1.89
C GLU A 46 7.17 -21.40 -0.83
N LYS A 47 7.00 -20.75 0.33
CA LYS A 47 6.06 -21.20 1.37
C LYS A 47 4.59 -21.05 0.97
N GLN A 48 4.23 -20.05 0.15
CA GLN A 48 2.89 -19.97 -0.42
C GLN A 48 2.59 -21.16 -1.34
N ARG A 49 3.58 -21.61 -2.14
CA ARG A 49 3.43 -22.80 -2.99
C ARG A 49 3.20 -24.08 -2.19
N SER A 50 3.62 -24.15 -0.92
CA SER A 50 3.39 -25.31 -0.04
C SER A 50 2.05 -25.30 0.70
N VAL A 51 1.16 -24.32 0.49
CA VAL A 51 -0.22 -24.29 1.05
C VAL A 51 -0.25 -24.47 2.58
N ILE A 52 0.58 -23.72 3.31
CA ILE A 52 0.48 -23.66 4.79
C ILE A 52 0.44 -22.19 5.23
N LEU A 53 -0.68 -21.79 5.82
CA LEU A 53 -0.79 -20.56 6.61
C LEU A 53 -0.44 -20.91 8.05
N ASP A 54 0.81 -20.68 8.44
CA ASP A 54 1.27 -20.73 9.81
C ASP A 54 1.53 -19.30 10.35
N GLU A 55 1.63 -19.16 11.67
CA GLU A 55 1.91 -17.87 12.33
C GLU A 55 3.26 -17.27 11.91
N GLU A 56 4.21 -18.11 11.49
CA GLU A 56 5.51 -17.70 10.99
C GLU A 56 5.38 -16.93 9.67
N ASN A 57 4.49 -17.36 8.78
CA ASN A 57 4.28 -16.72 7.48
C ASN A 57 3.60 -15.35 7.62
N GLU A 58 2.63 -15.19 8.53
CA GLU A 58 2.05 -13.86 8.83
C GLU A 58 3.10 -12.91 9.44
N THR A 59 3.97 -13.44 10.31
CA THR A 59 5.07 -12.66 10.92
C THR A 59 6.06 -12.19 9.85
N LEU A 60 6.45 -13.07 8.92
CA LEU A 60 7.37 -12.74 7.84
C LEU A 60 6.73 -11.78 6.83
N LEU A 61 5.44 -11.95 6.52
CA LEU A 61 4.68 -11.05 5.65
C LEU A 61 4.64 -9.63 6.23
N LYS A 62 4.37 -9.51 7.54
CA LYS A 62 4.40 -8.22 8.23
C LYS A 62 5.78 -7.57 8.23
N LYS A 63 6.84 -8.36 8.44
CA LYS A 63 8.23 -7.87 8.37
C LYS A 63 8.57 -7.31 6.98
N ILE A 64 8.10 -7.97 5.92
CA ILE A 64 8.27 -7.48 4.54
C ILE A 64 7.46 -6.21 4.29
N GLU A 65 6.22 -6.14 4.76
CA GLU A 65 5.38 -4.93 4.66
C GLU A 65 6.01 -3.72 5.35
N ASP A 66 6.59 -3.92 6.53
CA ASP A 66 7.27 -2.87 7.29
C ASP A 66 8.55 -2.42 6.56
N LYS A 67 9.41 -3.35 6.13
CA LYS A 67 10.60 -3.05 5.31
C LYS A 67 10.26 -2.28 4.03
N LEU A 68 9.24 -2.71 3.29
CA LEU A 68 8.77 -2.02 2.10
C LEU A 68 8.33 -0.60 2.42
N SER A 69 7.58 -0.43 3.51
CA SER A 69 7.10 0.89 3.92
C SER A 69 8.25 1.82 4.31
N ASP A 70 9.32 1.30 4.90
CA ASP A 70 10.48 2.11 5.28
C ASP A 70 11.34 2.48 4.08
N ILE A 71 11.55 1.57 3.12
CA ILE A 71 12.24 1.85 1.85
C ILE A 71 11.46 2.85 1.00
N GLU A 72 10.14 2.75 0.98
CA GLU A 72 9.27 3.71 0.30
C GLU A 72 9.41 5.11 0.92
N LYS A 73 9.35 5.22 2.26
CA LYS A 73 9.55 6.50 2.96
C LYS A 73 10.94 7.09 2.73
N SER A 74 12.00 6.28 2.86
CA SER A 74 13.39 6.75 2.73
C SER A 74 13.68 7.28 1.33
N ASN A 75 13.09 6.66 0.30
CA ASN A 75 13.26 7.04 -1.09
C ASN A 75 12.22 8.07 -1.57
N GLY A 76 11.37 8.60 -0.69
CA GLY A 76 10.29 9.53 -1.05
C GLY A 76 9.27 8.93 -2.03
N ILE A 77 9.24 7.61 -2.14
CA ILE A 77 8.30 6.85 -2.94
C ILE A 77 7.05 6.76 -2.08
N SER A 78 6.02 7.53 -2.42
CA SER A 78 4.74 7.46 -1.70
C SER A 78 4.24 6.02 -1.77
N GLY A 79 4.31 5.34 -0.61
CA GLY A 79 3.94 3.95 -0.42
C GLY A 79 2.46 3.75 -0.67
N GLY A 80 2.10 3.64 -1.94
CA GLY A 80 0.77 3.27 -2.41
C GLY A 80 0.51 1.81 -2.07
N GLY A 81 0.29 1.55 -0.77
CA GLY A 81 0.21 0.22 -0.20
C GLY A 81 -0.40 0.23 1.19
N ARG A 82 -1.56 0.89 1.33
CA ARG A 82 -2.58 0.59 2.36
C ARG A 82 -3.86 1.37 2.07
N TYR A 83 -4.61 0.95 1.05
CA TYR A 83 -6.05 1.18 1.03
C TYR A 83 -6.74 -0.17 1.11
N HIS A 84 -6.52 -0.84 2.25
CA HIS A 84 -7.38 -1.94 2.66
C HIS A 84 -8.82 -1.41 2.64
N ASN A 85 -9.67 -2.10 1.89
CA ASN A 85 -11.01 -1.72 1.50
C ASN A 85 -12.02 -1.49 2.65
N ASN A 86 -11.60 -1.30 3.90
CA ASN A 86 -12.50 -0.98 5.03
C ASN A 86 -11.87 -0.18 6.19
N THR A 87 -10.67 0.42 6.04
CA THR A 87 -10.09 1.23 7.13
C THR A 87 -10.18 2.71 6.80
N THR A 88 -10.73 3.48 7.73
CA THR A 88 -10.99 4.92 7.66
C THR A 88 -9.72 5.72 7.30
N MET A 89 -9.50 6.02 6.01
CA MET A 89 -8.41 6.91 5.56
C MET A 89 -8.29 8.14 6.46
N THR A 90 -7.13 8.41 7.03
CA THR A 90 -6.97 9.60 7.88
C THR A 90 -6.90 10.85 6.99
N MET A 91 -7.11 12.03 7.57
CA MET A 91 -6.99 13.28 6.80
C MET A 91 -5.55 13.53 6.31
N LYS A 92 -4.55 12.95 7.00
CA LYS A 92 -3.14 13.04 6.61
C LYS A 92 -2.91 12.29 5.30
N ASP A 93 -3.35 11.04 5.22
CA ASP A 93 -3.21 10.18 4.04
C ASP A 93 -3.91 10.79 2.82
N ILE A 94 -5.11 11.34 3.03
CA ILE A 94 -5.88 12.01 1.97
C ILE A 94 -5.13 13.24 1.43
N ARG A 95 -4.45 14.00 2.29
CA ARG A 95 -3.68 15.18 1.88
C ARG A 95 -2.44 14.79 1.09
N GLU A 96 -1.74 13.75 1.52
CA GLU A 96 -0.57 13.23 0.79
C GLU A 96 -0.99 12.73 -0.59
N LEU A 97 -2.03 11.90 -0.70
CA LEU A 97 -2.55 11.48 -2.00
C LEU A 97 -2.97 12.65 -2.89
N CYS A 98 -3.62 13.65 -2.32
CA CYS A 98 -4.00 14.83 -3.09
C CYS A 98 -2.77 15.59 -3.59
N LYS A 99 -1.70 15.69 -2.79
CA LYS A 99 -0.44 16.33 -3.18
C LYS A 99 0.22 15.56 -4.33
N ASP A 100 0.35 14.25 -4.18
CA ASP A 100 1.02 13.39 -5.15
C ASP A 100 0.28 13.35 -6.49
N ASN A 101 -1.05 13.49 -6.47
CA ASN A 101 -1.91 13.46 -7.66
C ASN A 101 -2.35 14.84 -8.15
N GLN A 102 -1.69 15.91 -7.66
CA GLN A 102 -1.94 17.31 -8.02
C GLN A 102 -3.42 17.73 -7.86
N ILE A 103 -4.09 17.19 -6.86
CA ILE A 103 -5.47 17.52 -6.48
C ILE A 103 -5.44 18.69 -5.50
N LYS A 104 -6.04 19.82 -5.88
CA LYS A 104 -6.15 20.99 -5.01
C LYS A 104 -6.99 20.66 -3.77
N LEU A 105 -6.50 21.06 -2.60
CA LEU A 105 -7.18 20.90 -1.30
C LEU A 105 -8.26 21.98 -1.05
N SER A 106 -8.33 23.00 -1.89
CA SER A 106 -9.30 24.09 -1.79
C SER A 106 -9.76 24.56 -3.16
N ARG A 107 -10.90 25.23 -3.20
CA ARG A 107 -11.43 25.97 -4.35
C ARG A 107 -11.79 27.40 -3.96
N VAL A 108 -11.87 28.30 -4.94
CA VAL A 108 -12.40 29.65 -4.74
C VAL A 108 -13.85 29.67 -5.20
N VAL A 109 -14.75 30.20 -4.38
CA VAL A 109 -16.17 30.38 -4.69
C VAL A 109 -16.52 31.79 -4.27
N LYS A 110 -16.91 32.65 -5.23
CA LYS A 110 -17.26 34.06 -4.99
C LYS A 110 -16.19 34.80 -4.17
N ASP A 111 -14.94 34.74 -4.63
CA ASP A 111 -13.75 35.34 -3.99
C ASP A 111 -13.41 34.81 -2.58
N ILE A 112 -14.10 33.78 -2.11
CA ILE A 112 -13.83 33.12 -0.83
C ILE A 112 -13.13 31.78 -1.08
N ARG A 113 -12.00 31.55 -0.40
CA ARG A 113 -11.29 30.26 -0.41
C ARG A 113 -12.02 29.27 0.49
N VAL A 114 -12.51 28.18 -0.11
CA VAL A 114 -13.18 27.08 0.59
C VAL A 114 -12.31 25.83 0.53
N VAL A 115 -11.93 25.31 1.70
CA VAL A 115 -11.18 24.06 1.83
C VAL A 115 -12.12 22.86 1.66
N TYR A 116 -11.69 21.85 0.91
CA TYR A 116 -12.46 20.63 0.72
C TYR A 116 -12.50 19.80 2.00
N LYS A 117 -13.68 19.26 2.32
CA LYS A 117 -13.86 18.31 3.41
C LYS A 117 -13.30 16.93 3.02
N LYS A 118 -13.03 16.10 4.02
CA LYS A 118 -12.58 14.70 3.86
C LYS A 118 -13.36 13.94 2.78
N LYS A 119 -14.70 13.97 2.84
CA LYS A 119 -15.57 13.29 1.87
C LYS A 119 -15.40 13.79 0.44
N GLU A 120 -15.23 15.10 0.24
CA GLU A 120 -15.05 15.69 -1.09
C GLU A 120 -13.70 15.29 -1.71
N LEU A 121 -12.64 15.26 -0.90
CA LEU A 121 -11.32 14.81 -1.33
C LEU A 121 -11.34 13.31 -1.69
N LEU A 122 -11.99 12.48 -0.89
CA LEU A 122 -12.18 11.06 -1.20
C LEU A 122 -12.91 10.85 -2.53
N THR A 123 -13.97 11.63 -2.80
CA THR A 123 -14.67 11.57 -4.09
C THR A 123 -13.76 11.96 -5.25
N LYS A 124 -12.93 12.99 -5.09
CA LYS A 124 -11.95 13.39 -6.13
C LYS A 124 -10.92 12.31 -6.38
N LEU A 125 -10.42 11.67 -5.33
CA LEU A 125 -9.46 10.57 -5.42
C LEU A 125 -10.06 9.35 -6.14
N LYS A 126 -11.30 8.96 -5.79
CA LYS A 126 -12.04 7.89 -6.48
C LYS A 126 -12.26 8.21 -7.96
N ARG A 127 -12.66 9.44 -8.29
CA ARG A 127 -12.86 9.87 -9.69
C ARG A 127 -11.58 9.80 -10.53
N LYS A 128 -10.43 10.05 -9.91
CA LYS A 128 -9.11 9.93 -10.54
C LYS A 128 -8.54 8.50 -10.51
N LYS A 129 -9.29 7.52 -9.99
CA LYS A 129 -8.85 6.12 -9.80
C LYS A 129 -7.55 6.02 -8.99
N VAL A 130 -7.36 6.93 -8.03
CA VAL A 130 -6.22 6.92 -7.09
C VAL A 130 -6.48 5.95 -5.94
N ILE A 131 -7.76 5.83 -5.55
CA ILE A 131 -8.30 4.92 -4.52
C ILE A 131 -9.61 4.30 -5.03
#